data_AF-T1AJY7-F1
#
_entry.id   AF-T1AJY7-F1
#
_cell.length_a   1.000
_cell.length_b   1.000
_cell.length_c   1.000
_cell.angle_alpha   90.00
_cell.angle_beta   90.00
_cell.angle_gamma   90.00
#
_symmetry.space_group_name_H-M   'P 1'
#
loop_
_entity.id
_entity.type
_entity.pdbx_description
1 polymer ?
#
loop_
_entity_poly.entity_id
_entity_poly.type
_entity_poly.pdbx_seq_one_letter_code
_entity_poly.pdbx_strand_id
1 'polypeptide(L)'
;GSSQKNLQIQQTIDRFCPYKSAPGRPSPGILLTTWAINRVINPESATKLETWVATTDIPRLSGVPPDAFTKDAFLSVLDKICGEDPDTNITVDRSNQLDAELYRLWRETNPLPKGEREILAYDLTSVLFFGVTCPLAELGYNPNGIDDMLQVNL
;
A
#
# COMPACT_ATOMS: atom_id res chain seq x y z
N GLY A 1 27.02 -8.11 14.82
CA GLY A 1 26.46 -7.60 13.56
C GLY A 1 25.00 -7.96 13.53
N SER A 2 24.10 -6.98 13.48
CA SER A 2 22.67 -7.24 13.35
C SER A 2 22.41 -7.85 11.97
N SER A 3 22.02 -9.12 11.93
CA SER A 3 21.47 -9.73 10.72
C SER A 3 20.24 -8.91 10.34
N GLN A 4 20.28 -8.16 9.23
CA GLN A 4 19.08 -7.54 8.68
C GLN A 4 18.07 -8.65 8.41
N LYS A 5 17.03 -8.73 9.25
CA LYS A 5 15.93 -9.67 9.05
C LYS A 5 15.17 -9.17 7.82
N ASN A 6 15.19 -9.97 6.75
CA ASN A 6 14.38 -9.69 5.57
C ASN A 6 12.90 -9.82 5.96
N LEU A 7 12.16 -8.72 5.92
CA LEU A 7 10.74 -8.65 6.28
C LEU A 7 9.82 -9.35 5.27
N GLN A 8 10.38 -9.88 4.17
CA GLN A 8 9.67 -10.59 3.11
C GLN A 8 8.49 -9.81 2.49
N ILE A 9 8.49 -8.48 2.61
CA ILE A 9 7.38 -7.61 2.20
C ILE A 9 6.99 -7.85 0.74
N GLN A 10 7.97 -7.86 -0.17
CA GLN A 10 7.74 -8.09 -1.59
C GLN A 10 7.12 -9.47 -1.85
N GLN A 11 7.64 -10.52 -1.22
CA GLN A 11 7.13 -11.89 -1.38
C GLN A 11 5.73 -12.06 -0.79
N THR A 12 5.39 -11.32 0.26
CA THR A 12 4.05 -11.32 0.83
C THR A 12 3.07 -10.65 -0.11
N ILE A 13 3.39 -9.44 -0.61
CA ILE A 13 2.55 -8.75 -1.60
C ILE A 13 2.35 -9.60 -2.86
N ASP A 14 3.41 -10.21 -3.38
CA ASP A 14 3.35 -11.07 -4.57
C ASP A 14 2.43 -12.29 -4.38
N ARG A 15 2.28 -12.80 -3.16
CA ARG A 15 1.36 -13.92 -2.84
C ARG A 15 -0.11 -13.51 -2.86
N PHE A 16 -0.42 -12.26 -2.54
CA PHE A 16 -1.78 -11.73 -2.56
C PHE A 16 -2.22 -11.28 -3.95
N CYS A 17 -1.30 -11.17 -4.91
CA CYS A 17 -1.63 -10.79 -6.27
C CYS A 17 -1.92 -12.04 -7.12
N PRO A 18 -3.15 -12.19 -7.67
CA PRO A 18 -3.54 -13.40 -8.41
C PRO A 18 -2.75 -13.61 -9.70
N TYR A 19 -2.30 -12.52 -10.34
CA TYR A 19 -1.54 -12.57 -11.59
C TYR A 19 -0.13 -12.02 -11.44
N LYS A 20 0.84 -12.87 -11.76
CA LYS A 20 2.25 -12.47 -11.83
C LYS A 20 2.46 -11.47 -12.95
N SER A 21 3.42 -10.57 -12.76
CA SER A 21 3.89 -9.72 -13.84
C SER A 21 4.51 -10.56 -14.97
N ALA A 22 4.40 -10.06 -16.20
CA ALA A 22 5.06 -10.69 -17.34
C ALA A 22 6.59 -10.79 -17.12
N PRO A 23 7.28 -11.76 -17.74
CA PRO A 23 8.74 -11.85 -17.66
C PRO A 23 9.42 -10.53 -18.04
N GLY A 24 10.40 -10.10 -17.25
CA GLY A 24 11.11 -8.83 -17.44
C GLY A 24 10.38 -7.58 -16.94
N ARG A 25 9.18 -7.71 -16.37
CA ARG A 25 8.47 -6.62 -15.67
C ARG A 25 8.65 -6.74 -14.16
N PRO A 26 8.67 -5.63 -13.41
CA PRO A 26 8.71 -5.65 -11.96
C PRO A 26 7.50 -6.41 -11.40
N SER A 27 7.71 -7.18 -10.33
CA SER A 27 6.63 -7.85 -9.62
C SER A 27 5.73 -6.85 -8.87
N PRO A 28 4.47 -7.20 -8.57
CA PRO A 28 3.61 -6.40 -7.71
C PRO A 28 4.28 -5.96 -6.40
N GLY A 29 5.00 -6.88 -5.76
CA GLY A 29 5.76 -6.64 -4.54
C GLY A 29 6.83 -5.58 -4.72
N ILE A 30 7.59 -5.63 -5.81
CA ILE A 30 8.59 -4.60 -6.12
C ILE A 30 7.92 -3.24 -6.31
N LEU A 31 6.84 -3.17 -7.09
CA LEU A 31 6.13 -1.92 -7.40
C LEU A 31 5.52 -1.28 -6.14
N LEU A 32 4.75 -2.04 -5.36
CA LEU A 32 4.10 -1.51 -4.16
C LEU A 32 5.09 -1.19 -3.05
N THR A 33 6.17 -1.96 -2.90
CA THR A 33 7.25 -1.60 -1.97
C THR A 33 7.95 -0.32 -2.40
N THR A 34 8.22 -0.16 -3.69
CA THR A 34 8.82 1.06 -4.26
C THR A 34 7.93 2.28 -4.01
N TRP A 35 6.63 2.13 -4.21
CA TRP A 35 5.67 3.19 -3.95
C TRP A 35 5.54 3.52 -2.45
N ALA A 36 5.54 2.51 -1.58
CA ALA A 36 5.56 2.74 -0.13
C ALA A 36 6.80 3.52 0.31
N ILE A 37 7.98 3.19 -0.23
CA ILE A 37 9.22 3.95 0.03
C ILE A 37 9.09 5.40 -0.44
N ASN A 38 8.54 5.62 -1.64
CA ASN A 38 8.27 6.97 -2.14
C ASN A 38 7.40 7.76 -1.17
N ARG A 39 6.29 7.18 -0.69
CA ARG A 39 5.36 7.83 0.24
C ARG A 39 6.00 8.23 1.56
N VAL A 40 6.99 7.48 2.03
CA VAL A 40 7.69 7.76 3.30
C VAL A 40 8.78 8.82 3.12
N ILE A 41 9.51 8.82 1.99
CA ILE A 41 10.72 9.65 1.82
C ILE A 41 10.42 10.97 1.08
N ASN A 42 9.73 10.88 -0.06
CA ASN A 42 9.41 12.04 -0.90
C ASN A 42 8.12 11.73 -1.66
N PRO A 43 6.94 12.09 -1.13
CA PRO A 43 5.64 11.61 -1.59
C PRO A 43 5.21 12.25 -2.92
N GLU A 44 5.96 11.93 -3.97
CA GLU A 44 5.62 12.28 -5.34
C GLU A 44 4.30 11.60 -5.74
N SER A 45 3.57 12.25 -6.63
CA SER A 45 2.36 11.67 -7.20
C SER A 45 2.66 10.35 -7.91
N ALA A 46 1.68 9.44 -7.94
CA ALA A 46 1.72 8.18 -8.69
C ALA A 46 2.16 8.37 -10.15
N THR A 47 1.77 9.51 -10.76
CA THR A 47 2.11 9.84 -12.15
C THR A 47 3.56 10.24 -12.37
N LYS A 48 4.33 10.48 -11.30
CA LYS A 48 5.74 10.87 -11.33
C LYS A 48 6.68 9.77 -10.79
N LEU A 49 6.14 8.64 -10.35
CA LEU A 49 6.94 7.56 -9.77
C LEU A 49 8.00 7.04 -10.75
N GLU A 50 7.69 6.92 -12.03
CA GLU A 50 8.64 6.51 -13.08
C GLU A 50 9.89 7.40 -13.10
N THR A 51 9.69 8.72 -13.12
CA THR A 51 10.80 9.69 -13.07
C THR A 51 11.53 9.64 -11.74
N TRP A 52 10.80 9.52 -10.63
CA TRP A 52 11.40 9.47 -9.30
C TRP A 52 12.28 8.24 -9.12
N VAL A 53 11.80 7.04 -9.48
CA VAL A 53 12.54 5.77 -9.34
C VAL A 53 13.88 5.84 -10.07
N ALA A 54 13.91 6.43 -11.27
CA ALA A 54 15.14 6.58 -12.06
C ALA A 54 16.23 7.41 -11.37
N THR A 55 15.89 8.22 -10.38
CA THR A 55 16.84 9.04 -9.60
C THR A 55 17.32 8.37 -8.30
N THR A 56 16.89 7.13 -8.05
CA THR A 56 17.18 6.39 -6.80
C THR A 56 18.02 5.14 -7.05
N ASP A 57 18.47 4.51 -5.96
CA ASP A 57 19.11 3.18 -5.99
C ASP A 57 18.12 2.01 -6.21
N ILE A 58 16.81 2.26 -6.26
CA ILE A 58 15.78 1.20 -6.32
C ILE A 58 15.96 0.28 -7.53
N PRO A 59 16.24 0.76 -8.76
CA PRO A 59 16.49 -0.12 -9.91
C PRO A 59 17.65 -1.11 -9.65
N ARG A 60 18.75 -0.60 -9.06
CA ARG A 60 19.92 -1.42 -8.72
C ARG A 60 19.60 -2.45 -7.63
N LEU A 61 18.88 -2.04 -6.58
CA LEU A 61 18.54 -2.90 -5.44
C LEU A 61 17.48 -3.96 -5.79
N SER A 62 16.56 -3.64 -6.70
CA SER A 62 15.51 -4.56 -7.17
C SER A 62 15.95 -5.46 -8.32
N GLY A 63 17.05 -5.12 -9.02
CA GLY A 63 17.49 -5.81 -10.23
C GLY A 63 16.57 -5.57 -11.44
N VAL A 64 15.67 -4.59 -11.36
CA VAL A 64 14.74 -4.21 -12.42
C VAL A 64 15.28 -2.97 -13.13
N PRO A 65 15.31 -2.93 -14.48
CA PRO A 65 15.82 -1.77 -15.18
C PRO A 65 14.86 -0.57 -15.01
N PRO A 66 15.37 0.68 -14.95
CA PRO A 66 14.55 1.86 -14.67
C PRO A 66 13.35 2.05 -15.61
N ASP A 67 13.51 1.70 -16.89
CA ASP A 67 12.49 1.80 -17.94
C ASP A 67 11.33 0.80 -17.78
N ALA A 68 11.50 -0.23 -16.96
CA ALA A 68 10.42 -1.17 -16.64
C ALA A 68 9.46 -0.62 -15.56
N PHE A 69 9.84 0.44 -14.85
CA PHE A 69 9.00 1.14 -13.87
C PHE A 69 8.12 2.19 -14.54
N THR A 70 7.13 1.75 -15.30
CA THR A 70 6.21 2.68 -15.98
C THR A 70 5.06 3.10 -15.09
N LYS A 71 4.46 4.26 -15.35
CA LYS A 71 3.19 4.67 -14.74
C LYS A 71 2.13 3.55 -14.78
N ASP A 72 1.98 2.91 -15.94
CA ASP A 72 0.97 1.85 -16.12
C ASP A 72 1.28 0.61 -15.27
N ALA A 73 2.56 0.30 -15.03
CA ALA A 73 2.94 -0.77 -14.12
C ALA A 73 2.50 -0.44 -12.67
N PHE A 74 2.73 0.80 -12.21
CA PHE A 74 2.28 1.24 -10.88
C PHE A 74 0.76 1.28 -10.72
N LEU A 75 0.02 1.69 -11.76
CA LEU A 75 -1.44 1.74 -11.67
C LEU A 75 -2.05 0.34 -11.74
N SER A 76 -1.59 -0.50 -12.68
CA SER A 76 -2.10 -1.86 -12.84
C SER A 76 -1.89 -2.77 -11.62
N VAL A 77 -0.92 -2.46 -10.74
CA VAL A 77 -0.76 -3.22 -9.50
C VAL A 77 -1.85 -2.90 -8.47
N LEU A 78 -2.45 -1.71 -8.48
CA LEU A 78 -3.55 -1.39 -7.58
C LEU A 78 -4.78 -2.26 -7.89
N ASP A 79 -5.07 -2.44 -9.18
CA ASP A 79 -6.17 -3.29 -9.64
C ASP A 79 -5.99 -4.76 -9.21
N LYS A 80 -4.75 -5.20 -8.96
CA LYS A 80 -4.46 -6.56 -8.44
C LYS A 80 -4.76 -6.71 -6.95
N ILE A 81 -4.71 -5.61 -6.20
CA ILE A 81 -5.02 -5.60 -4.76
C ILE A 81 -6.51 -5.40 -4.53
N CYS A 82 -7.09 -4.39 -5.18
CA CYS A 82 -8.51 -4.10 -5.11
C CYS A 82 -9.01 -3.85 -6.53
N GLY A 83 -9.77 -4.81 -7.05
CA GLY A 83 -10.21 -4.78 -8.44
C GLY A 83 -11.10 -5.96 -8.76
N GLU A 84 -11.60 -5.99 -9.99
CA GLU A 84 -12.41 -7.08 -10.49
C GLU A 84 -11.57 -8.34 -10.67
N ASP A 85 -12.01 -9.44 -10.06
CA ASP A 85 -11.39 -10.74 -10.19
C ASP A 85 -11.75 -11.34 -11.57
N PRO A 86 -10.77 -11.55 -12.48
CA PRO A 86 -11.05 -11.99 -13.85
C PRO A 86 -11.69 -13.37 -13.97
N ASP A 87 -11.57 -14.22 -12.96
CA ASP A 87 -12.14 -15.57 -12.98
C ASP A 87 -13.61 -15.57 -12.52
N THR A 88 -14.01 -14.58 -11.72
CA THR A 88 -15.35 -14.51 -11.10
C THR A 88 -16.17 -13.29 -11.52
N ASN A 89 -15.56 -12.28 -12.15
CA ASN A 89 -16.13 -10.96 -12.44
C ASN A 89 -16.73 -10.27 -11.22
N ILE A 90 -16.17 -10.52 -10.03
CA ILE A 90 -16.58 -9.90 -8.77
C ILE A 90 -15.46 -8.97 -8.32
N THR A 91 -15.80 -7.78 -7.83
CA THR A 91 -14.83 -6.90 -7.17
C THR A 91 -14.34 -7.56 -5.88
N VAL A 92 -13.04 -7.79 -5.80
CA VAL A 92 -12.38 -8.35 -4.62
C VAL A 92 -11.38 -7.33 -4.08
N ASP A 93 -11.52 -7.01 -2.81
CA ASP A 93 -10.56 -6.20 -2.07
C ASP A 93 -9.69 -7.08 -1.17
N ARG A 94 -8.39 -7.12 -1.47
CA ARG A 94 -7.37 -7.89 -0.74
C ARG A 94 -6.56 -7.04 0.21
N SER A 95 -6.81 -5.73 0.30
CA SER A 95 -6.02 -4.76 1.08
C SER A 95 -5.97 -5.13 2.56
N ASN A 96 -7.12 -5.39 3.18
CA ASN A 96 -7.22 -5.76 4.60
C ASN A 96 -6.46 -7.04 4.93
N GLN A 97 -6.53 -8.05 4.06
CA GLN A 97 -5.83 -9.32 4.29
C GLN A 97 -4.32 -9.16 4.11
N LEU A 98 -3.90 -8.37 3.12
CA LEU A 98 -2.50 -8.05 2.89
C LEU A 98 -1.92 -7.26 4.07
N ASP A 99 -2.63 -6.25 4.56
CA ASP A 99 -2.21 -5.43 5.71
C ASP A 99 -2.06 -6.27 6.97
N ALA A 100 -3.07 -7.10 7.28
CA ALA A 100 -3.01 -8.02 8.42
C ALA A 100 -1.81 -8.97 8.36
N GLU A 101 -1.49 -9.49 7.17
CA GLU A 101 -0.35 -10.40 6.99
C GLU A 101 0.99 -9.68 7.10
N LEU A 102 1.12 -8.48 6.52
CA LEU A 102 2.33 -7.65 6.67
C LEU A 102 2.55 -7.28 8.14
N TYR A 103 1.49 -6.89 8.84
CA TYR A 103 1.53 -6.60 10.27
C TYR A 103 1.93 -7.83 11.08
N ARG A 104 1.33 -9.00 10.81
CA ARG A 104 1.67 -10.27 11.48
C ARG A 104 3.17 -10.57 11.35
N LEU A 105 3.72 -10.51 10.14
CA LEU A 105 5.14 -10.78 9.88
C LEU A 105 6.06 -9.77 10.59
N TRP A 106 5.68 -8.50 10.60
CA TRP A 106 6.42 -7.47 11.35
C TRP A 106 6.38 -7.76 12.85
N ARG A 107 5.23 -8.18 13.39
CA ARG A 107 5.06 -8.44 14.82
C ARG A 107 5.75 -9.72 15.30
N GLU A 108 5.90 -10.72 14.43
CA GLU A 108 6.72 -11.90 14.70
C GLU A 108 8.21 -11.56 14.78
N THR A 109 8.67 -10.64 13.93
CA THR A 109 10.08 -10.24 13.89
C THR A 109 10.44 -9.20 14.95
N ASN A 110 9.45 -8.46 15.43
CA ASN A 110 9.50 -7.47 16.48
C ASN A 110 8.40 -7.81 17.49
N PRO A 111 8.58 -8.67 18.49
CA PRO A 111 7.52 -8.91 19.47
C PRO A 111 7.38 -7.73 20.45
N LEU A 112 6.18 -7.53 21.01
CA LEU A 112 5.99 -6.60 22.12
C LEU A 112 6.77 -7.08 23.35
N PRO A 113 7.42 -6.17 24.10
CA PRO A 113 8.01 -6.51 25.39
C PRO A 113 6.95 -7.11 26.33
N LYS A 114 7.37 -8.05 27.18
CA LYS A 114 6.45 -8.75 28.07
C LYS A 114 5.77 -7.77 29.02
N GLY A 115 4.44 -7.72 28.98
CA GLY A 115 3.63 -6.85 29.85
C GLY A 115 3.29 -5.49 29.23
N GLU A 116 3.82 -5.17 28.05
CA GLU A 116 3.43 -3.98 27.30
C GLU A 116 2.19 -4.27 26.42
N ARG A 117 1.40 -3.23 26.16
CA ARG A 117 0.26 -3.26 25.24
C ARG A 117 0.63 -2.45 24.00
N GLU A 118 0.09 -2.85 22.84
CA GLU A 118 0.22 -2.06 21.62
C GLU A 118 -0.45 -0.69 21.85
N ILE A 119 0.31 0.38 21.63
CA ILE A 119 -0.21 1.76 21.68
C ILE A 119 -0.33 2.23 20.24
N LEU A 120 -1.56 2.19 19.71
CA LEU A 120 -1.86 2.76 18.40
C LEU A 120 -2.16 4.25 18.58
N ALA A 121 -1.24 5.10 18.13
CA ALA A 121 -1.50 6.53 18.04
C ALA A 121 -2.12 6.81 16.66
N TYR A 122 -3.43 7.01 16.61
CA TYR A 122 -4.14 7.45 15.41
C TYR A 122 -4.16 8.98 15.36
N ASP A 123 -3.80 9.54 14.21
CA ASP A 123 -4.00 10.95 13.90
C ASP A 123 -5.49 11.16 13.58
N LEU A 124 -6.19 11.89 14.45
CA LEU A 124 -7.61 12.22 14.28
C LEU A 124 -7.82 13.45 13.37
N THR A 125 -6.81 13.86 12.60
CA THR A 125 -6.94 14.96 11.66
C THR A 125 -8.00 14.64 10.60
N SER A 126 -9.18 15.24 10.75
CA SER A 126 -10.28 15.13 9.79
C SER A 126 -9.84 15.64 8.41
N VAL A 127 -9.83 14.76 7.41
CA VAL A 127 -9.65 15.17 6.01
C VAL A 127 -11.02 15.48 5.42
N LEU A 128 -11.21 16.71 4.96
CA LEU A 128 -12.44 17.13 4.27
C LEU A 128 -12.46 16.50 2.87
N PHE A 129 -13.39 15.58 2.64
CA PHE A 129 -13.68 15.06 1.31
C PHE A 129 -14.82 15.86 0.66
N PHE A 130 -14.60 16.31 -0.57
CA PHE A 130 -15.64 16.86 -1.42
C PHE A 130 -16.07 15.79 -2.43
N GLY A 131 -17.17 15.10 -2.15
CA GLY A 131 -17.74 14.06 -3.01
C GLY A 131 -18.72 13.19 -2.25
N VAL A 132 -19.92 12.98 -2.80
CA VAL A 132 -21.07 12.41 -2.08
C VAL A 132 -21.13 10.88 -2.01
N THR A 133 -20.18 10.15 -2.61
CA THR A 133 -20.26 8.68 -2.67
C THR A 133 -18.87 8.04 -2.81
N CYS A 134 -18.16 7.84 -1.70
CA CYS A 134 -17.07 6.87 -1.63
C CYS A 134 -17.59 5.60 -0.93
N PRO A 135 -17.77 4.46 -1.62
CA PRO A 135 -18.29 3.23 -1.03
C PRO A 135 -17.32 2.56 -0.04
N LEU A 136 -16.10 3.08 0.09
CA LEU A 136 -15.07 2.63 1.04
C LEU A 136 -14.95 3.56 2.27
N ALA A 137 -15.74 4.63 2.34
CA ALA A 137 -15.71 5.60 3.42
C ALA A 137 -16.77 5.28 4.49
N GLU A 138 -16.39 5.24 5.76
CA GLU A 138 -17.32 5.18 6.88
C GLU A 138 -17.66 6.61 7.37
N LEU A 139 -18.92 6.82 7.76
CA LEU A 139 -19.39 8.11 8.27
C LEU A 139 -18.82 8.37 9.66
N GLY A 140 -18.03 9.44 9.78
CA GLY A 140 -17.55 9.97 11.04
C GLY A 140 -18.54 10.95 11.69
N TYR A 141 -18.42 11.14 13.00
CA TYR A 141 -19.18 12.14 13.75
C TYR A 141 -18.56 13.53 13.62
N ASN A 142 -19.32 14.50 13.11
CA ASN A 142 -18.97 15.92 13.13
C ASN A 142 -19.19 16.49 14.54
N PRO A 143 -18.18 17.07 15.21
CA PRO A 143 -18.34 17.66 16.55
C PRO A 143 -19.27 18.89 16.59
N ASN A 144 -19.56 19.52 15.44
CA ASN A 144 -20.39 20.72 15.35
C ASN A 144 -21.84 20.46 14.90
N GLY A 145 -22.23 19.20 14.66
CA GLY A 145 -23.62 18.85 14.32
C GLY A 145 -24.20 19.56 13.09
N ILE A 146 -23.35 19.89 12.10
CA ILE A 146 -23.80 20.55 10.87
C ILE A 146 -24.27 19.46 9.89
N ASP A 147 -25.58 19.46 9.63
CA ASP A 147 -26.31 18.41 8.89
C ASP A 147 -25.84 18.19 7.43
N ASP A 148 -25.09 19.14 6.85
CA ASP A 148 -24.67 19.11 5.44
C ASP A 148 -23.18 18.79 5.21
N MET A 149 -22.43 18.45 6.27
CA MET A 149 -21.00 18.10 6.15
C MET A 149 -20.74 16.67 6.61
N LEU A 150 -20.57 15.77 5.64
CA LEU A 150 -20.11 14.40 5.86
C LEU A 150 -18.63 14.44 6.26
N GLN A 151 -18.35 14.25 7.54
CA GLN A 151 -17.00 13.95 8.00
C GLN A 151 -16.74 12.47 7.74
N VAL A 152 -15.69 12.14 7.00
CA VAL A 152 -15.21 10.77 6.84
C VAL A 152 -13.99 10.62 7.74
N ASN A 153 -14.01 9.60 8.61
CA ASN A 153 -12.83 9.21 9.39
C ASN A 153 -12.21 7.99 8.70
N LEU A 154 -10.88 7.99 8.55
CA LEU A 154 -10.10 6.83 8.10
C LEU A 154 -9.23 6.34 9.25
#